data_AF-G8Y661-F1
#
_entry.id   AF-G8Y661-F1
#
_cell.length_a   1.000
_cell.length_b   1.000
_cell.length_c   1.000
_cell.angle_alpha   90.00
_cell.angle_beta   90.00
_cell.angle_gamma   90.00
#
_symmetry.space_group_name_H-M   'P 1'
#
loop_
_entity.id
_entity.type
_entity.pdbx_description
1 polymer ?
#
loop_
_entity_poly.entity_id
_entity_poly.type
_entity_poly.pdbx_seq_one_letter_code
_entity_poly.pdbx_strand_id
1 'polypeptide(L)'
;MNQEESDELRIENLPELDVTPDISGYVPLHRDILEDFQKTAVSKRVEKSLEEEISYIRKATDDHIKAILSNQESGLSDMDHYFFENNLKALESLMRAQNDLQIWRNSVDETKKLIVQTSFEEPDYTIENFKDYSEKSGNPEFGDNIMSNYAVYAQLHQSEGTFSNKLKMDETYHYLKNVAFILARPEDPLPDDVADDELAISGGKVSLRDPLSLEYYREPYVSLRCSHIFEKDTIYSHLSNSNLCPVSGCDARISRRDLKPDTIMSLRVKAFFMLEKSKNSSSNVDKL
;
A
#
# COMPACT_ATOMS: atom_id res chain seq x y z
N MET A 1 -74.04 17.68 -47.32
CA MET A 1 -73.49 18.90 -46.71
C MET A 1 -74.45 19.34 -45.64
N ASN A 2 -74.17 18.96 -44.40
CA ASN A 2 -74.35 19.74 -43.16
C ASN A 2 -74.08 18.79 -41.98
N GLN A 3 -73.14 19.23 -41.17
CA GLN A 3 -72.37 18.47 -40.20
C GLN A 3 -73.18 18.13 -38.95
N GLU A 4 -72.89 16.95 -38.42
CA GLU A 4 -73.12 16.55 -37.03
C GLU A 4 -72.21 17.40 -36.13
N GLU A 5 -72.76 17.96 -35.04
CA GLU A 5 -71.93 18.48 -33.95
C GLU A 5 -72.58 18.09 -32.62
N SER A 6 -71.78 17.35 -31.86
CA SER A 6 -72.04 16.72 -30.58
C SER A 6 -71.74 17.70 -29.44
N ASP A 7 -72.72 17.97 -28.58
CA ASP A 7 -72.51 18.69 -27.33
C ASP A 7 -71.89 17.75 -26.27
N GLU A 8 -70.56 17.80 -26.18
CA GLU A 8 -69.79 17.22 -25.09
C GLU A 8 -70.01 18.03 -23.80
N LEU A 9 -70.42 17.32 -22.74
CA LEU A 9 -70.44 17.82 -21.37
C LEU A 9 -69.02 18.18 -20.92
N ARG A 10 -68.77 19.49 -20.86
CA ARG A 10 -67.58 20.12 -20.28
C ARG A 10 -67.36 19.65 -18.83
N ILE A 11 -66.38 18.75 -18.65
CA ILE A 11 -65.77 18.48 -17.35
C ILE A 11 -64.83 19.65 -17.06
N GLU A 12 -65.35 20.74 -16.50
CA GLU A 12 -64.52 21.82 -15.97
C GLU A 12 -64.28 21.64 -14.47
N ASN A 13 -62.99 21.69 -14.11
CA ASN A 13 -62.45 21.89 -12.77
C ASN A 13 -62.41 20.68 -11.83
N LEU A 14 -61.54 19.71 -12.15
CA LEU A 14 -60.75 19.06 -11.11
C LEU A 14 -59.52 19.95 -10.87
N PRO A 15 -59.22 20.39 -9.63
CA PRO A 15 -57.97 21.08 -9.36
C PRO A 15 -56.82 20.17 -9.75
N GLU A 16 -55.90 20.67 -10.56
CA GLU A 16 -54.60 20.04 -10.79
C GLU A 16 -53.91 19.93 -9.43
N LEU A 17 -54.02 18.76 -8.82
CA LEU A 17 -53.24 18.35 -7.68
C LEU A 17 -51.80 18.22 -8.19
N ASP A 18 -51.05 19.33 -8.11
CA ASP A 18 -49.60 19.35 -8.27
C ASP A 18 -48.98 18.61 -7.07
N VAL A 19 -49.13 17.29 -7.08
CA VAL A 19 -48.53 16.38 -6.13
C VAL A 19 -47.20 15.99 -6.76
N THR A 20 -46.24 16.90 -6.70
CA THR A 20 -44.87 16.41 -6.52
C THR A 20 -44.89 15.74 -5.16
N PRO A 21 -44.69 14.41 -5.06
CA PRO A 21 -44.61 13.79 -3.76
C PRO A 21 -43.41 14.43 -3.08
N ASP A 22 -43.68 15.22 -2.05
CA ASP A 22 -42.70 15.70 -1.08
C ASP A 22 -42.20 14.45 -0.33
N ILE A 23 -41.34 13.68 -1.00
CA ILE A 23 -40.76 12.48 -0.42
C ILE A 23 -39.81 13.00 0.65
N SER A 24 -40.03 12.56 1.90
CA SER A 24 -39.12 12.82 3.01
C SER A 24 -37.67 12.65 2.55
N GLY A 25 -36.85 13.69 2.68
CA GLY A 25 -35.42 13.64 2.36
C GLY A 25 -34.59 12.78 3.33
N TYR A 26 -35.26 12.00 4.19
CA TYR A 26 -34.65 10.96 5.01
C TYR A 26 -35.64 9.80 5.16
N VAL A 27 -35.18 8.57 4.94
CA VAL A 27 -35.97 7.34 5.12
C VAL A 27 -35.14 6.33 5.89
N PRO A 28 -35.63 5.77 7.01
CA PRO A 28 -34.91 4.77 7.78
C PRO A 28 -34.74 3.46 7.00
N LEU A 29 -33.71 2.67 7.34
CA LEU A 29 -33.50 1.35 6.76
C LEU A 29 -34.63 0.40 7.20
N HIS A 30 -35.43 -0.08 6.24
CA HIS A 30 -36.53 -1.00 6.50
C HIS A 30 -36.03 -2.38 6.97
N ARG A 31 -36.72 -2.98 7.95
CA ARG A 31 -36.30 -4.26 8.55
C ARG A 31 -36.16 -5.41 7.56
N ASP A 32 -37.04 -5.49 6.56
CA ASP A 32 -37.02 -6.56 5.56
C ASP A 32 -35.74 -6.59 4.71
N ILE A 33 -35.06 -5.45 4.54
CA ILE A 33 -33.81 -5.35 3.76
C ILE A 33 -32.57 -5.30 4.65
N LEU A 34 -32.72 -5.37 5.97
CA LEU A 34 -31.62 -5.26 6.93
C LEU A 34 -30.56 -6.35 6.72
N GLU A 35 -31.01 -7.59 6.52
CA GLU A 35 -30.12 -8.73 6.31
C GLU A 35 -29.33 -8.58 4.99
N ASP A 36 -30.01 -8.17 3.92
CA ASP A 36 -29.39 -7.95 2.61
C ASP A 36 -28.42 -6.77 2.65
N PHE A 37 -28.81 -5.68 3.32
CA PHE A 37 -27.94 -4.52 3.56
C PHE A 37 -26.67 -4.92 4.31
N GLN A 38 -26.77 -5.71 5.38
CA GLN A 38 -25.61 -6.20 6.12
C GLN A 38 -24.68 -7.03 5.24
N LYS A 39 -25.22 -7.87 4.36
CA LYS A 39 -24.45 -8.71 3.42
C LYS A 39 -23.76 -7.93 2.31
N THR A 40 -24.16 -6.69 2.02
CA THR A 40 -23.47 -5.87 0.99
C THR A 40 -22.00 -5.69 1.39
N ALA A 41 -21.07 -6.09 0.53
CA ALA A 41 -19.64 -5.98 0.80
C ALA A 41 -19.00 -5.02 -0.19
N VAL A 42 -18.01 -4.27 0.29
CA VAL A 42 -17.09 -3.56 -0.59
C VAL A 42 -16.36 -4.58 -1.46
N SER A 43 -16.42 -4.39 -2.78
CA SER A 43 -15.75 -5.25 -3.75
C SER A 43 -14.24 -5.33 -3.46
N LYS A 44 -13.73 -6.55 -3.31
CA LYS A 44 -12.29 -6.83 -3.15
C LYS A 44 -11.53 -6.81 -4.49
N ARG A 45 -12.22 -6.59 -5.61
CA ARG A 45 -11.61 -6.62 -6.95
C ARG A 45 -10.52 -5.56 -7.11
N VAL A 46 -10.77 -4.35 -6.62
CA VAL A 46 -9.81 -3.23 -6.73
C VAL A 46 -8.58 -3.49 -5.88
N GLU A 47 -8.76 -3.96 -4.64
CA GLU A 47 -7.66 -4.32 -3.74
C GLU A 47 -6.75 -5.39 -4.37
N LYS A 48 -7.34 -6.46 -4.88
CA LYS A 48 -6.59 -7.51 -5.57
C LYS A 48 -5.84 -6.98 -6.79
N SER A 49 -6.47 -6.09 -7.57
CA SER A 49 -5.81 -5.46 -8.73
C SER A 49 -4.61 -4.61 -8.32
N LEU A 50 -4.70 -3.88 -7.20
CA LEU A 50 -3.57 -3.10 -6.66
C LEU A 50 -2.44 -4.01 -6.18
N GLU A 51 -2.75 -5.11 -5.49
CA GLU A 51 -1.76 -6.10 -5.05
C GLU A 51 -1.02 -6.74 -6.23
N GLU A 52 -1.76 -7.10 -7.29
CA GLU A 52 -1.20 -7.64 -8.53
C GLU A 52 -0.25 -6.63 -9.20
N GLU A 53 -0.63 -5.35 -9.26
CA GLU A 53 0.18 -4.29 -9.89
C GLU A 53 1.46 -3.99 -9.07
N ILE A 54 1.36 -3.94 -7.75
CA ILE A 54 2.53 -3.80 -6.84
C ILE A 54 3.49 -4.98 -7.04
N SER A 55 2.95 -6.21 -7.09
CA SER A 55 3.75 -7.40 -7.36
C SER A 55 4.41 -7.35 -8.74
N TYR A 56 3.72 -6.81 -9.74
CA TYR A 56 4.26 -6.64 -11.08
C TYR A 56 5.44 -5.67 -11.10
N ILE A 57 5.33 -4.50 -10.46
CA ILE A 57 6.43 -3.52 -10.36
C ILE A 57 7.66 -4.12 -9.68
N ARG A 58 7.46 -4.85 -8.58
CA ARG A 58 8.54 -5.53 -7.88
C ARG A 58 9.24 -6.53 -8.80
N LYS A 59 8.47 -7.36 -9.49
CA LYS A 59 9.00 -8.36 -10.43
C LYS A 59 9.74 -7.71 -11.61
N ALA A 60 9.16 -6.67 -12.21
CA ALA A 60 9.78 -5.93 -13.31
C ALA A 60 11.11 -5.31 -12.88
N THR A 61 11.17 -4.80 -11.65
CA THR A 61 12.39 -4.25 -11.07
C THR A 61 13.44 -5.36 -10.86
N ASP A 62 13.08 -6.48 -10.26
CA ASP A 62 13.99 -7.62 -10.07
C ASP A 62 14.54 -8.15 -11.40
N ASP A 63 13.70 -8.23 -12.44
CA ASP A 63 14.10 -8.73 -13.75
C ASP A 63 15.02 -7.73 -14.48
N HIS A 64 14.78 -6.43 -14.34
CA HIS A 64 15.67 -5.39 -14.86
C HIS A 64 17.02 -5.38 -14.15
N ILE A 65 17.04 -5.53 -12.81
CA ILE A 65 18.28 -5.69 -12.04
C ILE A 65 19.07 -6.91 -12.51
N LYS A 66 18.42 -8.05 -12.74
CA LYS A 66 19.09 -9.24 -13.29
C LYS A 66 19.70 -8.97 -14.66
N ALA A 67 19.01 -8.21 -15.51
CA ALA A 67 19.53 -7.82 -16.82
C ALA A 67 20.79 -6.95 -16.68
N ILE A 68 20.76 -5.92 -15.80
CA ILE A 68 21.92 -5.08 -15.50
C ILE A 68 23.09 -5.92 -14.99
N LEU A 69 22.86 -6.79 -14.00
CA LEU A 69 23.91 -7.65 -13.42
C LEU A 69 24.48 -8.67 -14.42
N SER A 70 23.74 -9.00 -15.48
CA SER A 70 24.18 -9.91 -16.55
C SER A 70 24.94 -9.19 -17.66
N ASN A 71 24.60 -7.92 -17.90
CA ASN A 71 25.28 -7.06 -18.85
C ASN A 71 26.66 -6.69 -18.28
N GLN A 72 27.72 -6.85 -19.07
CA GLN A 72 29.08 -6.56 -18.62
C GLN A 72 29.45 -5.08 -18.72
N GLU A 73 28.46 -4.21 -18.95
CA GLU A 73 28.68 -2.77 -19.02
C GLU A 73 28.95 -2.19 -17.63
N SER A 74 29.83 -1.20 -17.60
CA SER A 74 30.28 -0.60 -16.36
C SER A 74 29.31 0.51 -15.94
N GLY A 75 28.52 0.24 -14.91
CA GLY A 75 27.66 1.24 -14.28
C GLY A 75 26.23 1.26 -14.80
N LEU A 76 25.41 2.14 -14.21
CA LEU A 76 24.02 2.36 -14.59
C LEU A 76 23.95 3.38 -15.71
N SER A 77 23.11 3.11 -16.71
CA SER A 77 22.76 4.06 -17.75
C SER A 77 21.68 5.04 -17.26
N ASP A 78 21.52 6.16 -17.97
CA ASP A 78 20.42 7.11 -17.72
C ASP A 78 19.04 6.44 -17.84
N MET A 79 18.93 5.42 -18.72
CA MET A 79 17.70 4.64 -18.87
C MET A 79 17.40 3.77 -17.65
N ASP A 80 18.43 3.21 -17.01
CA ASP A 80 18.27 2.42 -15.78
C ASP A 80 17.82 3.32 -14.62
N HIS A 81 18.43 4.51 -14.49
CA HIS A 81 18.01 5.51 -13.52
C HIS A 81 16.55 5.93 -13.72
N TYR A 82 16.17 6.24 -14.96
CA TYR A 82 14.80 6.60 -15.32
C TYR A 82 13.80 5.48 -15.02
N PHE A 83 14.17 4.22 -15.30
CA PHE A 83 13.35 3.06 -14.99
C PHE A 83 13.09 2.91 -13.49
N PHE A 84 14.13 3.00 -12.66
CA PHE A 84 13.97 2.90 -11.20
C PHE A 84 13.14 4.05 -10.62
N GLU A 85 13.38 5.28 -11.07
CA GLU A 85 12.63 6.46 -10.62
C GLU A 85 11.13 6.35 -10.94
N ASN A 86 10.80 5.93 -12.17
CA ASN A 86 9.41 5.74 -12.58
C ASN A 86 8.71 4.62 -11.80
N ASN A 87 9.39 3.48 -11.61
CA ASN A 87 8.83 2.38 -10.83
C ASN A 87 8.61 2.77 -9.37
N LEU A 88 9.52 3.57 -8.79
CA LEU A 88 9.35 4.09 -7.42
C LEU A 88 8.13 5.02 -7.32
N LYS A 89 7.96 5.96 -8.25
CA LYS A 89 6.78 6.86 -8.31
C LYS A 89 5.48 6.10 -8.51
N ALA A 90 5.49 5.09 -9.39
CA ALA A 90 4.34 4.22 -9.62
C ALA A 90 3.98 3.42 -8.36
N LEU A 91 4.98 2.84 -7.67
CA LEU A 91 4.78 2.12 -6.42
C LEU A 91 4.19 3.04 -5.34
N GLU A 92 4.75 4.24 -5.14
CA GLU A 92 4.22 5.20 -4.17
C GLU A 92 2.75 5.53 -4.45
N SER A 93 2.40 5.75 -5.72
CA SER A 93 1.04 6.05 -6.14
C SER A 93 0.08 4.90 -5.87
N LEU A 94 0.50 3.65 -6.13
CA LEU A 94 -0.29 2.45 -5.84
C LEU A 94 -0.48 2.24 -4.34
N MET A 95 0.57 2.42 -3.54
CA MET A 95 0.50 2.31 -2.08
C MET A 95 -0.40 3.38 -1.47
N ARG A 96 -0.39 4.58 -2.04
CA ARG A 96 -1.33 5.65 -1.66
C ARG A 96 -2.76 5.27 -1.99
N ALA A 97 -3.03 4.80 -3.20
CA ALA A 97 -4.36 4.30 -3.59
C ALA A 97 -4.84 3.14 -2.70
N GLN A 98 -3.95 2.22 -2.33
CA GLN A 98 -4.26 1.13 -1.41
C GLN A 98 -4.61 1.65 -0.01
N ASN A 99 -3.89 2.67 0.47
CA ASN A 99 -4.18 3.32 1.73
C ASN A 99 -5.55 4.03 1.71
N ASP A 100 -5.84 4.78 0.65
CA ASP A 100 -7.10 5.50 0.49
C ASP A 100 -8.29 4.52 0.36
N LEU A 101 -8.10 3.40 -0.34
CA LEU A 101 -9.09 2.33 -0.41
C LEU A 101 -9.39 1.72 0.96
N GLN A 102 -8.36 1.52 1.80
CA GLN A 102 -8.54 1.02 3.16
C GLN A 102 -9.30 2.03 4.04
N ILE A 103 -8.99 3.33 3.90
CA ILE A 103 -9.72 4.39 4.59
C ILE A 103 -11.19 4.37 4.17
N TRP A 104 -11.45 4.35 2.86
CA TRP A 104 -12.81 4.31 2.34
C TRP A 104 -13.59 3.07 2.82
N ARG A 105 -12.96 1.90 2.81
CA ARG A 105 -13.57 0.67 3.35
C ARG A 105 -13.95 0.83 4.81
N ASN A 106 -13.04 1.34 5.64
CA ASN A 106 -13.31 1.58 7.05
C ASN A 106 -14.48 2.56 7.23
N SER A 107 -14.52 3.65 6.45
CA SER A 107 -15.64 4.60 6.47
C SER A 107 -16.98 3.94 6.13
N VAL A 108 -17.01 3.09 5.09
CA VAL A 108 -18.22 2.36 4.71
C VAL A 108 -18.63 1.41 5.83
N ASP A 109 -17.71 0.62 6.38
CA ASP A 109 -18.01 -0.36 7.42
C ASP A 109 -18.54 0.31 8.70
N GLU A 110 -17.95 1.42 9.12
CA GLU A 110 -18.42 2.18 10.29
C GLU A 110 -19.79 2.83 10.03
N THR A 111 -20.01 3.44 8.87
CA THR A 111 -21.34 3.99 8.52
C THR A 111 -22.40 2.89 8.47
N LYS A 112 -22.07 1.71 7.93
CA LYS A 112 -22.99 0.57 7.92
C LYS A 112 -23.36 0.12 9.34
N LYS A 113 -22.40 0.05 10.26
CA LYS A 113 -22.67 -0.27 11.67
C LYS A 113 -23.61 0.76 12.30
N LEU A 114 -23.37 2.05 12.04
CA LEU A 114 -24.22 3.13 12.54
C LEU A 114 -25.66 3.00 12.03
N ILE A 115 -25.86 2.83 10.72
CA ILE A 115 -27.22 2.67 10.15
C ILE A 115 -27.93 1.45 10.71
N VAL A 116 -27.23 0.32 10.83
CA VAL A 116 -27.80 -0.89 11.41
C VAL A 116 -28.24 -0.62 12.86
N GLN A 117 -27.42 0.05 13.66
CA GLN A 117 -27.78 0.42 15.04
C GLN A 117 -29.01 1.33 15.07
N THR A 118 -29.03 2.40 14.27
CA THR A 118 -30.15 3.35 14.19
C THR A 118 -31.44 2.66 13.72
N SER A 119 -31.37 1.69 12.79
CA SER A 119 -32.54 0.94 12.32
C SER A 119 -33.25 0.10 13.41
N PHE A 120 -32.55 -0.21 14.50
CA PHE A 120 -33.18 -0.87 15.66
C PHE A 120 -33.89 0.11 16.59
N GLU A 121 -33.48 1.38 16.58
CA GLU A 121 -34.03 2.44 17.43
C GLU A 121 -35.23 3.13 16.77
N GLU A 122 -35.22 3.22 15.44
CA GLU A 122 -36.25 3.89 14.66
C GLU A 122 -37.35 2.93 14.16
N PRO A 123 -38.64 3.33 14.18
CA PRO A 123 -39.72 2.53 13.60
C PRO A 123 -39.68 2.56 12.07
N ASP A 124 -40.17 1.49 11.43
CA ASP A 124 -40.30 1.45 9.97
C ASP A 124 -41.13 2.63 9.43
N TYR A 125 -40.77 3.12 8.24
CA TYR A 125 -41.46 4.23 7.60
C TYR A 125 -42.89 3.83 7.20
N THR A 126 -43.87 4.56 7.71
CA THR A 126 -45.31 4.31 7.53
C THR A 126 -46.03 5.62 7.24
N ILE A 127 -47.29 5.53 6.79
CA ILE A 127 -48.11 6.73 6.54
C ILE A 127 -48.34 7.49 7.85
N GLU A 128 -48.45 6.79 8.99
CA GLU A 128 -48.67 7.42 10.30
C GLU A 128 -47.48 8.26 10.77
N ASN A 129 -46.25 7.84 10.49
CA ASN A 129 -45.02 8.53 10.92
C ASN A 129 -44.33 9.32 9.79
N PHE A 130 -44.98 9.46 8.64
CA PHE A 130 -44.49 10.21 7.49
C PHE A 130 -44.02 11.63 7.86
N LYS A 131 -44.84 12.35 8.63
CA LYS A 131 -44.53 13.73 9.04
C LYS A 131 -43.27 13.81 9.89
N ASP A 132 -43.13 12.88 10.84
CA ASP A 132 -41.97 12.83 11.73
C ASP A 132 -40.66 12.64 10.96
N TYR A 133 -40.69 11.85 9.88
CA TYR A 133 -39.53 11.66 9.00
C TYR A 133 -39.32 12.83 8.03
N SER A 134 -40.38 13.46 7.52
CA SER A 134 -40.24 14.66 6.66
C SER A 134 -39.52 15.82 7.39
N GLU A 135 -39.74 15.95 8.71
CA GLU A 135 -39.03 16.94 9.54
C GLU A 135 -37.54 16.59 9.76
N LYS A 136 -37.16 15.33 9.53
CA LYS A 136 -35.77 14.84 9.57
C LYS A 136 -35.02 14.98 8.24
N SER A 137 -35.58 15.66 7.24
CA SER A 137 -34.93 15.85 5.92
C SER A 137 -33.55 16.53 5.94
N GLY A 138 -33.11 17.07 7.08
CA GLY A 138 -31.75 17.61 7.29
C GLY A 138 -30.76 16.64 7.95
N ASN A 139 -31.20 15.43 8.31
CA ASN A 139 -30.33 14.42 8.90
C ASN A 139 -29.39 13.85 7.82
N PRO A 140 -28.12 13.56 8.17
CA PRO A 140 -27.16 13.04 7.20
C PRO A 140 -27.61 11.66 6.70
N GLU A 141 -27.67 11.50 5.39
CA GLU A 141 -27.99 10.23 4.75
C GLU A 141 -26.78 9.28 4.76
N PHE A 142 -26.94 8.06 4.24
CA PHE A 142 -25.85 7.10 4.13
C PHE A 142 -24.61 7.66 3.41
N GLY A 143 -24.83 8.34 2.27
CA GLY A 143 -23.77 8.96 1.49
C GLY A 143 -23.03 10.05 2.27
N ASP A 144 -23.76 10.93 2.95
CA ASP A 144 -23.19 12.01 3.75
C ASP A 144 -22.36 11.49 4.92
N ASN A 145 -22.84 10.45 5.60
CA ASN A 145 -22.10 9.82 6.69
C ASN A 145 -20.82 9.14 6.19
N ILE A 146 -20.85 8.47 5.02
CA ILE A 146 -19.62 7.94 4.40
C ILE A 146 -18.65 9.06 4.09
N MET A 147 -19.11 10.15 3.46
CA MET A 147 -18.24 11.28 3.09
C MET A 147 -17.64 11.97 4.31
N SER A 148 -18.44 12.18 5.35
CA SER A 148 -18.00 12.75 6.62
C SER A 148 -16.96 11.86 7.31
N ASN A 149 -17.25 10.57 7.46
CA ASN A 149 -16.32 9.60 8.03
C ASN A 149 -15.03 9.52 7.21
N TYR A 150 -15.14 9.46 5.88
CA TYR A 150 -14.00 9.51 4.98
C TYR A 150 -13.17 10.78 5.17
N ALA A 151 -13.78 11.96 5.23
CA ALA A 151 -13.07 13.21 5.44
C ALA A 151 -12.31 13.22 6.78
N VAL A 152 -12.93 12.72 7.86
CA VAL A 152 -12.30 12.60 9.18
C VAL A 152 -11.10 11.65 9.13
N TYR A 153 -11.27 10.43 8.60
CA TYR A 153 -10.17 9.48 8.48
C TYR A 153 -9.09 9.96 7.52
N ALA A 154 -9.47 10.54 6.38
CA ALA A 154 -8.54 11.13 5.43
C ALA A 154 -7.71 12.22 6.10
N GLN A 155 -8.31 13.11 6.89
CA GLN A 155 -7.56 14.15 7.61
C GLN A 155 -6.58 13.58 8.64
N LEU A 156 -6.98 12.54 9.39
CA LEU A 156 -6.09 11.84 10.33
C LEU A 156 -4.91 11.19 9.59
N HIS A 157 -5.18 10.55 8.45
CA HIS A 157 -4.18 9.84 7.66
C HIS A 157 -3.37 10.74 6.68
N GLN A 158 -3.84 11.95 6.40
CA GLN A 158 -3.15 12.99 5.62
C GLN A 158 -2.22 13.86 6.49
N SER A 159 -2.27 13.74 7.82
CA SER A 159 -1.14 14.21 8.63
C SER A 159 0.12 13.54 8.09
N GLU A 160 1.01 14.31 7.45
CA GLU A 160 2.06 13.80 6.55
C GLU A 160 2.90 12.66 7.17
N GLY A 161 2.99 12.61 8.50
CA GLY A 161 3.63 11.53 9.24
C GLY A 161 3.01 10.15 9.03
N THR A 162 1.69 9.99 8.89
CA THR A 162 1.06 8.65 8.95
C THR A 162 1.36 7.80 7.71
N PHE A 163 1.13 8.35 6.51
CA PHE A 163 1.46 7.65 5.26
C PHE A 163 2.96 7.59 5.02
N SER A 164 3.71 8.68 5.29
CA SER A 164 5.17 8.69 5.14
C SER A 164 5.83 7.63 6.04
N ASN A 165 5.38 7.48 7.29
CA ASN A 165 5.87 6.41 8.16
C ASN A 165 5.51 5.02 7.62
N LYS A 166 4.29 4.83 7.09
CA LYS A 166 3.90 3.55 6.47
C LYS A 166 4.80 3.20 5.28
N LEU A 167 5.14 4.20 4.46
CA LEU A 167 6.04 4.06 3.33
C LEU A 167 7.48 3.70 3.79
N LYS A 168 7.98 4.38 4.83
CA LYS A 168 9.27 4.09 5.48
C LYS A 168 9.32 2.75 6.22
N MET A 169 8.19 2.08 6.44
CA MET A 169 8.18 0.74 7.03
C MET A 169 8.02 -0.36 5.97
N ASP A 170 7.68 0.01 4.74
CA ASP A 170 7.48 -0.94 3.66
C ASP A 170 8.81 -1.41 3.06
N GLU A 171 9.03 -2.72 3.08
CA GLU A 171 10.28 -3.33 2.63
C GLU A 171 10.48 -3.19 1.11
N THR A 172 9.40 -3.21 0.32
CA THR A 172 9.48 -3.12 -1.14
C THR A 172 9.83 -1.70 -1.56
N TYR A 173 9.20 -0.71 -0.93
CA TYR A 173 9.52 0.70 -1.13
C TYR A 173 10.97 0.99 -0.75
N HIS A 174 11.41 0.57 0.45
CA HIS A 174 12.80 0.75 0.88
C HIS A 174 13.81 0.09 -0.05
N TYR A 175 13.49 -1.10 -0.55
CA TYR A 175 14.30 -1.79 -1.53
C TYR A 175 14.42 -0.96 -2.81
N LEU A 176 13.29 -0.65 -3.48
CA LEU A 176 13.25 0.07 -4.76
C LEU A 176 13.92 1.45 -4.66
N LYS A 177 13.65 2.19 -3.58
CA LYS A 177 14.23 3.52 -3.33
C LYS A 177 15.76 3.50 -3.36
N ASN A 178 16.36 2.40 -2.89
CA ASN A 178 17.80 2.29 -2.72
C ASN A 178 18.50 1.45 -3.81
N VAL A 179 17.78 0.85 -4.76
CA VAL A 179 18.36 -0.03 -5.78
C VAL A 179 19.49 0.65 -6.54
N ALA A 180 19.26 1.84 -7.09
CA ALA A 180 20.26 2.55 -7.89
C ALA A 180 21.52 2.88 -7.06
N PHE A 181 21.33 3.30 -5.81
CA PHE A 181 22.43 3.57 -4.89
C PHE A 181 23.24 2.30 -4.58
N ILE A 182 22.56 1.19 -4.27
CA ILE A 182 23.21 -0.10 -3.95
C ILE A 182 24.01 -0.62 -5.14
N LEU A 183 23.45 -0.53 -6.36
CA LEU A 183 24.13 -0.98 -7.58
C LEU A 183 25.41 -0.17 -7.86
N ALA A 184 25.38 1.13 -7.61
CA ALA A 184 26.54 2.00 -7.81
C ALA A 184 27.58 1.88 -6.68
N ARG A 185 27.13 1.73 -5.43
CA ARG A 185 27.96 1.78 -4.22
C ARG A 185 27.58 0.69 -3.21
N PRO A 186 27.91 -0.58 -3.51
CA PRO A 186 27.44 -1.72 -2.72
C PRO A 186 28.03 -1.82 -1.31
N GLU A 187 29.13 -1.13 -1.02
CA GLU A 187 29.77 -1.10 0.31
C GLU A 187 29.36 0.13 1.13
N ASP A 188 28.70 1.13 0.54
CA ASP A 188 28.36 2.36 1.25
C ASP A 188 27.10 2.12 2.11
N PRO A 189 27.02 2.71 3.32
CA PRO A 189 25.78 2.69 4.09
C PRO A 189 24.66 3.33 3.29
N LEU A 190 23.43 2.83 3.44
CA LEU A 190 22.29 3.46 2.77
C LEU A 190 22.13 4.88 3.31
N PRO A 191 21.72 5.84 2.47
CA PRO A 191 21.35 7.17 2.95
C PRO A 191 20.18 7.04 3.92
N ASP A 192 20.31 7.65 5.11
CA ASP A 192 19.26 7.66 6.13
C ASP A 192 18.09 8.55 5.71
N ASP A 193 16.87 8.04 5.84
CA ASP A 193 15.60 8.75 5.55
C ASP A 193 15.24 9.87 6.56
N VAL A 194 16.16 10.19 7.48
CA VAL A 194 16.00 11.23 8.52
C VAL A 194 16.75 12.53 8.21
N ALA A 195 17.54 12.58 7.13
CA ALA A 195 18.19 13.81 6.67
C ALA A 195 17.70 14.16 5.27
N ASP A 196 16.43 14.54 5.19
CA ASP A 196 15.98 15.42 4.11
C ASP A 196 16.64 16.78 4.39
N ASP A 197 17.39 17.28 3.40
CA ASP A 197 18.25 18.47 3.43
C ASP A 197 19.62 18.36 4.13
N GLU A 198 20.65 18.30 3.28
CA GLU A 198 22.07 18.57 3.57
C GLU A 198 22.83 17.61 4.52
N LEU A 199 23.45 16.61 3.89
CA LEU A 199 24.76 16.04 4.27
C LEU A 199 24.78 15.17 5.55
N ALA A 200 24.59 13.85 5.36
CA ALA A 200 25.01 12.84 6.32
C ALA A 200 25.70 11.64 5.64
N ILE A 201 26.84 11.88 4.97
CA ILE A 201 27.81 10.81 4.67
C ILE A 201 28.77 10.75 5.86
N SER A 202 28.38 10.02 6.90
CA SER A 202 29.23 9.74 8.05
C SER A 202 28.92 8.33 8.57
N GLY A 203 29.43 7.32 7.86
CA GLY A 203 29.42 5.94 8.31
C GLY A 203 30.34 5.08 7.45
N GLY A 204 31.15 4.23 8.07
CA GLY A 204 32.13 3.37 7.38
C GLY A 204 31.51 2.37 6.38
N LYS A 205 32.36 1.56 5.74
CA LYS A 205 31.90 0.54 4.78
C LYS A 205 31.09 -0.56 5.45
N VAL A 206 30.00 -0.97 4.81
CA VAL A 206 29.22 -2.17 5.14
C VAL A 206 30.04 -3.41 4.74
N SER A 207 30.23 -4.33 5.69
CA SER A 207 30.88 -5.61 5.40
C SER A 207 29.99 -6.48 4.51
N LEU A 208 30.54 -6.93 3.38
CA LEU A 208 29.91 -7.90 2.47
C LEU A 208 30.24 -9.35 2.85
N ARG A 209 30.87 -9.55 4.00
CA ARG A 209 31.29 -10.85 4.53
C ARG A 209 30.49 -11.21 5.77
N ASP A 210 30.18 -12.50 5.86
CA ASP A 210 29.45 -13.10 6.97
C ASP A 210 30.28 -13.05 8.27
N PRO A 211 29.71 -12.58 9.40
CA PRO A 211 30.44 -12.49 10.67
C PRO A 211 30.87 -13.85 11.24
N LEU A 212 30.26 -14.95 10.80
CA LEU A 212 30.60 -16.30 11.25
C LEU A 212 31.68 -16.96 10.39
N SER A 213 31.51 -16.99 9.06
CA SER A 213 32.46 -17.65 8.14
C SER A 213 33.57 -16.74 7.63
N LEU A 214 33.41 -15.42 7.71
CA LEU A 214 34.31 -14.41 7.12
C LEU A 214 34.40 -14.48 5.58
N GLU A 215 33.53 -15.26 4.95
CA GLU A 215 33.36 -15.39 3.51
C GLU A 215 32.29 -14.43 3.00
N TYR A 216 32.29 -14.14 1.70
CA TYR A 216 31.21 -13.35 1.07
C TYR A 216 29.88 -14.10 1.14
N TYR A 217 28.79 -13.36 1.38
CA TYR A 217 27.46 -13.97 1.41
C TYR A 217 27.07 -14.58 0.05
N ARG A 218 26.41 -15.73 0.08
CA ARG A 218 25.76 -16.36 -1.08
C ARG A 218 24.26 -16.32 -0.93
N GLU A 219 23.76 -16.73 0.24
CA GLU A 219 22.38 -16.64 0.66
C GLU A 219 22.30 -15.86 1.99
N PRO A 220 22.36 -14.52 1.96
CA PRO A 220 22.28 -13.71 3.18
C PRO A 220 20.87 -13.73 3.77
N TYR A 221 20.78 -13.88 5.09
CA TYR A 221 19.55 -13.87 5.87
C TYR A 221 19.66 -12.84 6.99
N VAL A 222 18.62 -12.05 7.18
CA VAL A 222 18.52 -11.06 8.26
C VAL A 222 17.61 -11.55 9.38
N SER A 223 18.02 -11.31 10.61
CA SER A 223 17.21 -11.56 11.81
C SER A 223 16.18 -10.44 12.02
N LEU A 224 14.91 -10.79 12.11
CA LEU A 224 13.82 -9.87 12.47
C LEU A 224 13.88 -9.38 13.92
N ARG A 225 14.72 -10.00 14.77
CA ARG A 225 14.85 -9.64 16.19
C ARG A 225 15.95 -8.62 16.47
N CYS A 226 17.02 -8.63 15.69
CA CYS A 226 18.21 -7.83 15.95
C CYS A 226 18.84 -7.22 14.69
N SER A 227 18.23 -7.42 13.52
CA SER A 227 18.68 -6.89 12.22
C SER A 227 20.10 -7.27 11.79
N HIS A 228 20.72 -8.24 12.46
CA HIS A 228 22.00 -8.81 12.03
C HIS A 228 21.79 -9.76 10.84
N ILE A 229 22.78 -9.73 9.94
CA ILE A 229 22.78 -10.48 8.70
C ILE A 229 23.80 -11.61 8.80
N PHE A 230 23.44 -12.79 8.31
CA PHE A 230 24.25 -13.99 8.34
C PHE A 230 24.14 -14.77 7.04
N GLU A 231 25.13 -15.57 6.73
CA GLU A 231 24.99 -16.60 5.70
C GLU A 231 24.05 -17.72 6.18
N LYS A 232 23.10 -18.13 5.35
CA LYS A 232 22.07 -19.13 5.69
C LYS A 232 22.64 -20.42 6.31
N ASP A 233 23.64 -21.01 5.67
CA ASP A 233 24.22 -22.28 6.10
C ASP A 233 24.94 -22.14 7.46
N THR A 234 25.63 -21.01 7.68
CA THR A 234 26.42 -20.77 8.88
C THR A 234 25.51 -20.50 10.08
N ILE A 235 24.47 -19.66 9.89
CA ILE A 235 23.51 -19.39 10.96
C ILE A 235 22.64 -20.60 11.28
N TYR A 236 22.21 -21.40 10.30
CA TYR A 236 21.41 -22.61 10.59
C TYR A 236 22.21 -23.66 11.36
N SER A 237 23.52 -23.75 11.07
CA SER A 237 24.45 -24.59 11.84
C SER A 237 24.62 -24.08 13.26
N HIS A 238 24.82 -22.77 13.45
CA HIS A 238 24.89 -22.14 14.78
C HIS A 238 23.63 -22.36 15.61
N LEU A 239 22.45 -22.16 15.01
CA LEU A 239 21.14 -22.34 15.65
C LEU A 239 20.81 -23.76 16.06
N SER A 240 21.59 -24.74 15.58
CA SER A 240 21.45 -26.13 16.03
C SER A 240 22.07 -26.35 17.41
N ASN A 241 22.98 -25.46 17.85
CA ASN A 241 23.69 -25.57 19.13
C ASN A 241 23.34 -24.45 20.12
N SER A 242 22.99 -23.26 19.63
CA SER A 242 22.69 -22.10 20.46
C SER A 242 21.58 -21.26 19.83
N ASN A 243 20.66 -20.75 20.65
CA ASN A 243 19.62 -19.82 20.19
C ASN A 243 19.99 -18.34 20.41
N LEU A 244 21.24 -18.04 20.78
CA LEU A 244 21.73 -16.68 20.97
C LEU A 244 22.30 -16.14 19.66
N CYS A 245 22.10 -14.85 19.40
CA CYS A 245 22.75 -14.15 18.30
C CYS A 245 24.29 -14.30 18.42
N PRO A 246 24.99 -14.70 17.35
CA PRO A 246 26.44 -14.88 17.41
C PRO A 246 27.24 -13.56 17.32
N VAL A 247 26.58 -12.43 17.03
CA VAL A 247 27.24 -11.12 17.02
C VAL A 247 27.57 -10.69 18.44
N SER A 248 28.85 -10.43 18.70
CA SER A 248 29.34 -9.97 20.01
C SER A 248 28.57 -8.75 20.50
N GLY A 249 28.06 -8.82 21.73
CA GLY A 249 27.27 -7.76 22.35
C GLY A 249 25.77 -7.76 22.00
N CYS A 250 25.30 -8.75 21.23
CA CYS A 250 23.88 -8.93 20.96
C CYS A 250 23.29 -10.05 21.81
N ASP A 251 22.39 -9.71 22.73
CA ASP A 251 21.72 -10.68 23.61
C ASP A 251 20.42 -11.27 23.03
N ALA A 252 20.12 -10.97 21.76
CA ALA A 252 18.88 -11.39 21.13
C ALA A 252 18.83 -12.93 20.99
N ARG A 253 17.71 -13.52 21.42
CA ARG A 253 17.40 -14.93 21.14
C ARG A 253 16.73 -15.03 19.78
N ILE A 254 17.35 -15.77 18.88
CA ILE A 254 16.93 -15.91 17.49
C ILE A 254 16.64 -17.38 17.18
N SER A 255 15.68 -17.62 16.30
CA SER A 255 15.32 -18.95 15.81
C SER A 255 15.17 -18.94 14.29
N ARG A 256 15.10 -20.10 13.65
CA ARG A 256 15.03 -20.20 12.18
C ARG A 256 13.86 -19.42 11.56
N ARG A 257 12.75 -19.32 12.30
CA ARG A 257 11.54 -18.57 11.93
C ARG A 257 11.67 -17.05 12.08
N ASP A 258 12.69 -16.58 12.80
CA ASP A 258 13.02 -15.15 12.91
C ASP A 258 13.97 -14.69 11.79
N LEU A 259 14.41 -15.60 10.90
CA LEU A 259 15.34 -15.29 9.81
C LEU A 259 14.59 -15.22 8.49
N LYS A 260 14.77 -14.11 7.75
CA LYS A 260 14.28 -13.97 6.37
C LYS A 260 15.44 -13.75 5.40
N PRO A 261 15.31 -14.13 4.11
CA PRO A 261 16.27 -13.73 3.08
C PRO A 261 16.45 -12.21 3.04
N ASP A 262 17.69 -11.75 2.94
CA ASP A 262 18.03 -10.33 2.82
C ASP A 262 18.28 -9.95 1.36
N THR A 263 17.29 -9.32 0.74
CA THR A 263 17.36 -8.89 -0.67
C THR A 263 18.36 -7.76 -0.88
N ILE A 264 18.56 -6.88 0.10
CA ILE A 264 19.48 -5.75 0.03
C ILE A 264 20.92 -6.26 0.06
N MET A 265 21.27 -7.11 1.02
CA MET A 265 22.61 -7.69 1.10
C MET A 265 22.90 -8.59 -0.11
N SER A 266 21.91 -9.35 -0.59
CA SER A 266 22.06 -10.14 -1.81
C SER A 266 22.39 -9.25 -3.01
N LEU A 267 21.73 -8.11 -3.14
CA LEU A 267 22.01 -7.14 -4.21
C LEU A 267 23.40 -6.51 -4.06
N ARG A 268 23.79 -6.10 -2.84
CA ARG A 268 25.11 -5.53 -2.54
C ARG A 268 26.24 -6.45 -2.99
N VAL A 269 26.19 -7.74 -2.62
CA VAL A 269 27.23 -8.70 -2.99
C VAL A 269 27.29 -8.92 -4.51
N LYS A 270 26.14 -9.03 -5.17
CA LYS A 270 26.08 -9.17 -6.64
C LYS A 270 26.66 -7.96 -7.35
N ALA A 271 26.27 -6.76 -6.93
CA ALA A 271 26.77 -5.50 -7.48
C ALA A 271 28.29 -5.38 -7.26
N PHE A 272 28.79 -5.75 -6.08
CA PHE A 272 30.22 -5.74 -5.79
C PHE A 272 31.02 -6.62 -6.75
N PHE A 273 30.59 -7.87 -6.96
CA PHE A 273 31.28 -8.77 -7.89
C PHE A 273 31.19 -8.31 -9.36
N MET A 274 30.08 -7.70 -9.75
CA MET A 274 29.94 -7.07 -11.08
C MET A 274 30.98 -5.96 -11.28
N LEU A 275 31.13 -5.07 -10.30
CA LEU A 275 32.10 -3.96 -10.35
C LEU A 275 33.56 -4.43 -10.29
N GLU A 276 33.86 -5.47 -9.52
CA GLU A 276 35.21 -6.05 -9.49
C GLU A 276 35.57 -6.73 -10.82
N LYS A 277 34.61 -7.40 -11.45
CA LYS A 277 34.80 -8.03 -12.77
C LYS A 277 35.06 -7.00 -13.87
N SER A 278 34.36 -5.86 -13.86
CA SER A 278 34.58 -4.79 -14.84
C SER A 278 35.96 -4.14 -14.68
N LYS A 279 36.40 -3.84 -13.44
CA LYS A 279 37.75 -3.31 -13.15
C LYS A 279 38.87 -4.24 -13.66
N ASN A 280 38.73 -5.55 -13.42
CA ASN A 280 39.71 -6.55 -13.85
C ASN A 280 39.75 -6.72 -15.38
N SER A 281 38.63 -6.48 -16.07
CA SER A 281 38.57 -6.55 -17.53
C SER A 281 39.27 -5.36 -18.18
N SER A 282 39.07 -4.14 -17.66
CA SER A 282 39.72 -2.92 -18.19
C SER A 282 41.23 -2.91 -17.97
N SER A 283 41.72 -3.37 -16.82
CA SER A 283 43.16 -3.39 -16.50
C SER A 283 43.99 -4.39 -17.31
N ASN A 284 43.36 -5.32 -18.02
CA ASN A 284 44.03 -6.28 -18.90
C ASN A 284 44.16 -5.79 -20.35
N VAL A 285 43.34 -4.80 -20.76
CA VAL A 285 43.38 -4.20 -22.10
C VAL A 285 44.50 -3.15 -22.21
N ASP A 286 44.80 -2.43 -21.12
CA ASP A 286 45.86 -1.41 -21.08
C ASP A 286 47.31 -1.98 -21.06
N LYS A 287 47.47 -3.31 -21.11
CA LYS A 287 48.78 -4.00 -21.08
C LYS A 287 49.16 -4.69 -22.40
N LEU A 288 48.40 -4.47 -23.46
CA LEU A 288 48.65 -4.97 -24.82
C LEU A 288 49.07 -3.82 -25.75
#